data_AF-U1R1A8-F1
#
_entry.id   AF-U1R1A8-F1
#
_cell.length_a   1.000
_cell.length_b   1.000
_cell.length_c   1.000
_cell.angle_alpha   90.00
_cell.angle_beta   90.00
_cell.angle_gamma   90.00
#
_symmetry.space_group_name_H-M   'P 1'
#
loop_
_entity.id
_entity.type
_entity.pdbx_description
1 polymer ?
#
loop_
_entity_poly.entity_id
_entity_poly.type
_entity_poly.pdbx_seq_one_letter_code
_entity_poly.pdbx_strand_id
1 'polypeptide(L)'
;MSPTGLTAVEADVRSLVDGADDGEVDVTGYRDWADRLVANLPHSADEFLDTAVAAAGDDCLLHYYDIQHEDDPFGPGRRAIRAAVAASDDDYDVTVETEQVVRSYAPHEHNVCLDVRLKR
;
A
#
# COMPACT_ATOMS: atom_id res chain seq x y z
N MET A 1 -11.79 -24.03 -11.43
CA MET A 1 -10.78 -23.05 -11.87
C MET A 1 -11.53 -21.77 -12.22
N SER A 2 -11.69 -20.85 -11.27
CA SER A 2 -12.15 -19.51 -11.61
C SER A 2 -11.04 -18.79 -12.37
N PRO A 3 -11.36 -18.04 -13.42
CA PRO A 3 -10.35 -17.26 -14.14
C PRO A 3 -9.72 -16.27 -13.17
N THR A 4 -8.38 -16.25 -13.13
CA THR A 4 -7.56 -15.24 -12.45
C THR A 4 -7.82 -13.90 -13.14
N GLY A 5 -8.91 -13.25 -12.77
CA GLY A 5 -9.31 -11.96 -13.29
C GLY A 5 -8.54 -10.88 -12.55
N LEU A 6 -7.48 -10.34 -13.18
CA LEU A 6 -6.91 -9.05 -12.78
C LEU A 6 -8.07 -8.05 -12.77
N THR A 7 -8.46 -7.62 -11.58
CA THR A 7 -9.48 -6.59 -11.41
C THR A 7 -8.78 -5.40 -10.79
N ALA A 8 -8.53 -4.39 -11.62
CA ALA A 8 -7.99 -3.12 -11.18
C ALA A 8 -9.18 -2.28 -10.69
N VAL A 9 -9.16 -1.90 -9.41
CA VAL A 9 -9.99 -0.81 -8.93
C VAL A 9 -9.29 0.47 -9.36
N GLU A 10 -9.73 1.07 -10.47
CA GLU A 10 -9.35 2.44 -10.85
C GLU A 10 -10.23 3.41 -10.04
N ALA A 11 -10.03 3.43 -8.73
CA ALA A 11 -10.67 4.37 -7.82
C ALA A 11 -9.67 4.78 -6.76
N ASP A 12 -9.88 5.95 -6.18
CA ASP A 12 -9.23 6.29 -4.91
C ASP A 12 -9.71 5.26 -3.89
N VAL A 13 -8.82 4.42 -3.37
CA VAL A 13 -9.20 3.36 -2.41
C VAL A 13 -9.85 3.96 -1.15
N ARG A 14 -9.60 5.23 -0.84
CA ARG A 14 -10.32 5.96 0.23
C ARG A 14 -11.82 6.10 -0.06
N SER A 15 -12.23 6.06 -1.32
CA SER A 15 -13.65 6.04 -1.72
C SER A 15 -14.28 4.65 -1.62
N LEU A 16 -13.52 3.62 -1.26
CA LEU A 16 -14.05 2.28 -0.98
C LEU A 16 -14.51 2.15 0.48
N VAL A 17 -14.25 3.16 1.31
CA VAL A 17 -14.61 3.18 2.73
C VAL A 17 -16.00 3.78 2.91
N ASP A 18 -16.95 3.03 3.45
CA ASP A 18 -18.23 3.58 3.95
C ASP A 18 -18.16 3.75 5.47
N GLY A 19 -18.69 4.86 6.00
CA GLY A 19 -18.91 5.05 7.43
C GLY A 19 -17.66 5.18 8.30
N ALA A 20 -16.95 6.30 8.21
CA ALA A 20 -15.91 6.65 9.19
C ALA A 20 -16.54 7.23 10.47
N ASP A 21 -17.06 6.40 11.37
CA ASP A 21 -17.62 6.88 12.64
C ASP A 21 -17.20 6.03 13.85
N ASP A 22 -15.95 5.51 13.86
CA ASP A 22 -15.31 4.85 15.01
C ASP A 22 -13.85 4.43 14.79
N GLY A 23 -13.24 4.75 13.64
CA GLY A 23 -11.85 4.37 13.34
C GLY A 23 -11.71 3.00 12.67
N GLU A 24 -12.83 2.32 12.38
CA GLU A 24 -12.87 1.12 11.56
C GLU A 24 -12.87 1.50 10.06
N VAL A 25 -11.97 0.90 9.29
CA VAL A 25 -11.94 1.05 7.82
C VAL A 25 -12.80 -0.07 7.21
N ASP A 26 -14.05 0.25 6.83
CA ASP A 26 -14.92 -0.70 6.11
C ASP A 26 -14.75 -0.56 4.59
N VAL A 27 -13.88 -1.38 4.00
CA VAL A 27 -13.70 -1.51 2.55
C VAL A 27 -14.89 -2.27 1.96
N THR A 28 -15.89 -1.54 1.46
CA THR A 28 -17.16 -1.98 0.86
C THR A 28 -17.10 -3.28 0.03
N GLY A 29 -17.08 -4.43 0.69
CA GLY A 29 -16.99 -5.76 0.05
C GLY A 29 -15.63 -6.10 -0.59
N TYR A 30 -14.59 -5.32 -0.30
CA TYR A 30 -13.22 -5.52 -0.82
C TYR A 30 -12.21 -5.90 0.26
N ARG A 31 -12.65 -6.08 1.51
CA ARG A 31 -11.81 -6.64 2.58
C ARG A 31 -11.28 -8.02 2.17
N ASP A 32 -10.02 -8.29 2.49
CA ASP A 32 -9.37 -9.60 2.29
C ASP A 32 -9.31 -10.10 0.85
N TRP A 33 -9.28 -9.21 -0.14
CA TRP A 33 -9.61 -9.58 -1.53
C TRP A 33 -8.49 -9.38 -2.54
N ALA A 34 -7.62 -8.39 -2.35
CA ALA A 34 -6.68 -7.98 -3.39
C ALA A 34 -5.39 -8.82 -3.40
N ASP A 35 -5.06 -9.44 -4.54
CA ASP A 35 -3.74 -10.06 -4.77
C ASP A 35 -2.66 -9.04 -5.15
N ARG A 36 -3.06 -7.82 -5.54
CA ARG A 36 -2.14 -6.72 -5.94
C ARG A 36 -2.77 -5.36 -5.71
N LEU A 37 -1.98 -4.44 -5.18
CA LEU A 37 -2.34 -3.04 -4.92
C LEU A 37 -1.30 -2.10 -5.50
N VAL A 38 -1.74 -0.94 -6.01
CA VAL A 38 -0.85 0.09 -6.56
C VAL A 38 -1.20 1.44 -5.93
N ALA A 39 -0.34 1.94 -5.06
CA ALA A 39 -0.45 3.23 -4.40
C ALA A 39 0.35 4.29 -5.17
N ASN A 40 -0.16 4.73 -6.32
CA ASN A 40 0.52 5.70 -7.20
C ASN A 40 0.27 7.17 -6.81
N LEU A 41 -0.02 7.45 -5.54
CA LEU A 41 -0.28 8.80 -5.01
C LEU A 41 0.86 9.22 -4.07
N PRO A 42 2.04 9.60 -4.59
CA PRO A 42 3.25 9.77 -3.79
C PRO A 42 3.23 10.92 -2.77
N HIS A 43 2.25 11.82 -2.84
CA HIS A 43 2.12 12.94 -1.89
C HIS A 43 1.24 12.61 -0.67
N SER A 44 0.49 11.51 -0.71
CA SER A 44 -0.44 11.08 0.32
C SER A 44 -0.44 9.55 0.40
N ALA A 45 0.74 8.96 0.20
CA ALA A 45 0.87 7.52 0.05
C ALA A 45 0.68 6.80 1.38
N ASP A 46 1.05 7.43 2.49
CA ASP A 46 0.85 6.94 3.85
C ASP A 46 -0.62 6.89 4.24
N GLU A 47 -1.41 7.90 3.87
CA GLU A 47 -2.87 7.93 4.08
C GLU A 47 -3.62 6.74 3.43
N PHE A 48 -3.00 6.08 2.46
CA PHE A 48 -3.56 4.93 1.76
C PHE A 48 -3.33 3.60 2.47
N LEU A 49 -2.33 3.52 3.35
CA LEU A 49 -1.80 2.25 3.84
C LEU A 49 -2.82 1.45 4.67
N ASP A 50 -3.58 2.11 5.55
CA ASP A 50 -4.57 1.42 6.39
C ASP A 50 -5.64 0.74 5.52
N THR A 51 -6.11 1.42 4.48
CA THR A 51 -7.08 0.84 3.54
C THR A 51 -6.44 -0.22 2.63
N ALA A 52 -5.17 -0.05 2.26
CA ALA A 52 -4.43 -1.06 1.51
C ALA A 52 -4.30 -2.37 2.28
N VAL A 53 -3.95 -2.28 3.57
CA VAL A 53 -3.82 -3.45 4.45
C VAL A 53 -5.18 -4.13 4.61
N ALA A 54 -6.25 -3.37 4.86
CA ALA A 54 -7.60 -3.95 5.00
C ALA A 54 -8.09 -4.63 3.71
N ALA A 55 -7.71 -4.13 2.54
CA ALA A 55 -8.10 -4.69 1.24
C ALA A 55 -7.21 -5.86 0.78
N ALA A 56 -6.02 -6.03 1.34
CA ALA A 56 -5.08 -7.06 0.93
C ALA A 56 -5.67 -8.46 1.17
N GLY A 57 -5.50 -9.38 0.22
CA GLY A 57 -5.80 -10.80 0.41
C GLY A 57 -4.67 -11.53 1.16
N ASP A 58 -4.72 -12.86 1.21
CA ASP A 58 -3.74 -13.67 1.96
C ASP A 58 -2.31 -13.61 1.38
N ASP A 59 -2.16 -13.33 0.08
CA ASP A 59 -0.87 -13.10 -0.59
C ASP A 59 -1.02 -11.90 -1.53
N CYS A 60 -0.63 -10.71 -1.07
CA CYS A 60 -0.81 -9.46 -1.79
C CYS A 60 0.54 -8.80 -2.13
N LEU A 61 0.68 -8.29 -3.35
CA LEU A 61 1.81 -7.43 -3.73
C LEU A 61 1.39 -5.96 -3.79
N LEU A 62 1.90 -5.16 -2.85
CA LEU A 62 1.73 -3.71 -2.80
C LEU A 62 2.88 -3.02 -3.55
N HIS A 63 2.52 -2.17 -4.52
CA HIS A 63 3.43 -1.21 -5.14
C HIS A 63 3.24 0.17 -4.50
N TYR A 64 4.16 0.56 -3.63
CA TYR A 64 4.08 1.80 -2.87
C TYR A 64 5.00 2.86 -3.46
N TYR A 65 4.43 3.95 -3.97
CA TYR A 65 5.19 5.08 -4.51
C TYR A 65 5.26 6.21 -3.50
N ASP A 66 6.41 6.85 -3.42
CA ASP A 66 6.66 7.95 -2.48
C ASP A 66 7.63 8.98 -3.09
N ILE A 67 7.69 10.17 -2.51
CA ILE A 67 8.73 11.16 -2.78
C ILE A 67 9.56 11.32 -1.53
N GLN A 68 10.83 10.91 -1.60
CA GLN A 68 11.71 10.89 -0.44
C GLN A 68 13.05 11.55 -0.75
N HIS A 69 13.70 12.02 0.32
CA HIS A 69 15.04 12.58 0.24
C HIS A 69 16.08 11.50 -0.09
N GLU A 70 17.10 11.84 -0.87
CA GLU A 70 18.14 10.90 -1.34
C GLU A 70 18.98 10.26 -0.21
N ASP A 71 18.97 10.86 0.99
CA ASP A 71 19.69 10.35 2.16
C ASP A 71 19.05 9.10 2.79
N ASP A 72 17.72 8.96 2.70
CA ASP A 72 16.97 7.79 3.16
C ASP A 72 15.76 7.55 2.23
N PRO A 73 15.99 7.17 0.96
CA PRO A 73 14.94 7.17 -0.07
C PRO A 73 13.85 6.12 0.20
N PHE A 74 14.12 5.12 1.03
CA PHE A 74 13.23 3.98 1.25
C PHE A 74 12.83 3.77 2.71
N GLY A 75 13.60 4.28 3.66
CA GLY A 75 13.34 4.08 5.09
C GLY A 75 11.96 4.58 5.54
N PRO A 76 11.50 5.78 5.16
CA PRO A 76 10.19 6.29 5.53
C PRO A 76 9.06 5.36 5.08
N GLY A 77 9.04 4.96 3.79
CA GLY A 77 8.03 4.04 3.26
C GLY A 77 8.04 2.68 3.95
N ARG A 78 9.22 2.08 4.19
CA ARG A 78 9.30 0.80 4.93
C ARG A 78 8.72 0.92 6.34
N ARG A 79 9.00 2.02 7.05
CA ARG A 79 8.48 2.25 8.41
C ARG A 79 6.97 2.45 8.40
N ALA A 80 6.45 3.23 7.45
CA ALA A 80 5.03 3.49 7.30
C ALA A 80 4.25 2.19 7.02
N ILE A 81 4.70 1.37 6.06
CA ILE A 81 4.04 0.09 5.73
C ILE A 81 4.03 -0.85 6.94
N ARG A 82 5.16 -0.99 7.64
CA ARG A 82 5.23 -1.83 8.84
C ARG A 82 4.34 -1.31 9.97
N ALA A 83 4.23 0.01 10.12
CA ALA A 83 3.36 0.61 11.12
C ALA A 83 1.88 0.36 10.82
N ALA A 84 1.46 0.50 9.56
CA ALA A 84 0.09 0.23 9.15
C ALA A 84 -0.31 -1.23 9.37
N VAL A 85 0.56 -2.18 8.99
CA VAL A 85 0.33 -3.61 9.27
C VAL A 85 0.30 -3.91 10.76
N ALA A 86 1.21 -3.33 11.56
CA ALA A 86 1.22 -3.55 13.00
C ALA A 86 0.01 -2.91 13.73
N ALA A 87 -0.67 -1.95 13.09
CA ALA A 87 -1.85 -1.30 13.62
C ALA A 87 -3.15 -2.00 13.21
N SER A 88 -3.12 -2.90 12.22
CA SER A 88 -4.29 -3.70 11.85
C SER A 88 -4.42 -4.94 12.74
N ASP A 89 -5.60 -5.56 12.71
CA ASP A 89 -5.85 -6.86 13.38
C ASP A 89 -5.31 -8.05 12.55
N ASP A 90 -4.60 -7.79 11.44
CA ASP A 90 -4.10 -8.80 10.51
C ASP A 90 -2.66 -9.20 10.82
N ASP A 91 -2.36 -10.50 10.76
CA ASP A 91 -1.03 -11.05 11.08
C ASP A 91 -0.16 -11.22 9.82
N TYR A 92 -0.04 -10.15 9.03
CA TYR A 92 0.75 -10.16 7.80
C TYR A 92 2.27 -10.16 8.08
N ASP A 93 2.99 -11.11 7.49
CA ASP A 93 4.43 -10.98 7.26
C ASP A 93 4.70 -9.98 6.12
N VAL A 94 5.66 -9.07 6.37
CA VAL A 94 5.98 -7.94 5.49
C VAL A 94 7.39 -8.11 4.91
N THR A 95 7.45 -8.49 3.63
CA THR A 95 8.70 -8.68 2.89
C THR A 95 8.84 -7.63 1.79
N VAL A 96 9.94 -6.88 1.82
CA VAL A 96 10.30 -5.97 0.71
C VAL A 96 10.96 -6.79 -0.39
N GLU A 97 10.33 -6.85 -1.56
CA GLU A 97 10.82 -7.59 -2.72
C GLU A 97 11.78 -6.73 -3.55
N THR A 98 11.43 -5.46 -3.77
CA THR A 98 12.26 -4.53 -4.53
C THR A 98 12.20 -3.10 -3.99
N GLU A 99 13.25 -2.34 -4.29
CA GLU A 99 13.40 -0.93 -3.95
C GLU A 99 13.97 -0.22 -5.17
N GLN A 100 13.25 0.77 -5.68
CA GLN A 100 13.60 1.40 -6.94
C GLN A 100 13.50 2.92 -6.85
N VAL A 101 14.55 3.62 -7.29
CA VAL A 101 14.44 5.04 -7.64
C VAL A 101 13.90 5.12 -9.06
N VAL A 102 12.68 5.62 -9.22
CA VAL A 102 11.98 5.70 -10.51
C VAL A 102 12.53 6.86 -11.33
N ARG A 103 12.65 8.04 -10.69
CA ARG A 103 13.21 9.26 -11.29
C ARG A 103 13.58 10.27 -10.22
N SER A 104 14.43 11.23 -10.59
CA SER A 104 14.57 12.47 -9.82
C SER A 104 13.23 13.24 -9.84
N TYR A 105 12.82 13.74 -8.69
CA TYR A 105 11.61 14.54 -8.53
C TYR A 105 11.94 16.04 -8.41
N ALA A 106 12.87 16.37 -7.51
CA ALA A 106 13.43 17.71 -7.31
C ALA A 106 14.90 17.57 -6.84
N PRO A 107 15.66 18.67 -6.63
CA PRO A 107 16.99 18.58 -6.03
C PRO A 107 16.93 17.82 -4.69
N HIS A 108 17.75 16.78 -4.57
CA HIS A 108 17.81 15.87 -3.42
C HIS A 108 16.54 15.04 -3.14
N GLU A 109 15.52 15.10 -4.01
CA GLU A 109 14.29 14.33 -3.87
C GLU A 109 14.13 13.34 -5.03
N HIS A 110 13.72 12.13 -4.67
CA HIS A 110 13.51 11.02 -5.58
C HIS A 110 12.08 10.53 -5.50
N ASN A 111 11.47 10.27 -6.66
CA ASN A 111 10.30 9.42 -6.73
C ASN A 111 10.78 7.97 -6.64
N VAL A 112 10.28 7.24 -5.66
CA VAL A 112 10.68 5.86 -5.35
C VAL A 112 9.49 4.90 -5.45
N CYS A 113 9.79 3.62 -5.63
CA CYS A 113 8.83 2.53 -5.55
C CYS A 113 9.38 1.45 -4.60
N LEU A 114 8.54 1.02 -3.66
CA LEU A 114 8.72 -0.18 -2.85
C LEU A 114 7.73 -1.24 -3.30
N ASP A 115 8.22 -2.38 -3.75
CA ASP A 115 7.39 -3.56 -3.96
C ASP A 115 7.40 -4.39 -2.67
N VAL A 116 6.26 -4.46 -2.00
CA VAL A 116 6.13 -5.13 -0.70
C VAL A 116 5.11 -6.25 -0.78
N ARG A 117 5.56 -7.45 -0.43
CA ARG A 117 4.73 -8.62 -0.25
C ARG A 117 4.12 -8.60 1.15
N LEU A 118 2.80 -8.68 1.23
CA LEU A 118 2.04 -8.96 2.45
C LEU A 118 1.55 -10.40 2.38
N LYS A 119 1.85 -11.21 3.40
CA LYS A 119 1.44 -12.62 3.43
C LYS A 119 0.97 -13.08 4.82
N ARG A 120 -0.17 -13.76 4.90
CA ARG A 120 -0.69 -14.36 6.13
C ARG A 120 -1.14 -15.81 5.91
#